data_AF-A0A0Q2Y3L7-F1
#
_entry.id   AF-A0A0Q2Y3L7-F1
#
_cell.length_a   1.000
_cell.length_b   1.000
_cell.length_c   1.000
_cell.angle_alpha   90.00
_cell.angle_beta   90.00
_cell.angle_gamma   90.00
#
_symmetry.space_group_name_H-M   'P 1'
#
loop_
_entity.id
_entity.type
_entity.pdbx_description
1 polymer ?
#
loop_
_entity_poly.entity_id
_entity_poly.type
_entity_poly.pdbx_seq_one_letter_code
_entity_poly.pdbx_strand_id
1 'polypeptide(L)'
;MAGRFYGIEFIDDTVGGITVSESRAATLLLVGTAPVGDVHADPADRAAHINQPVLIRNLEDAIAAYGPRVADFTLPTALAQVIAEAGPKGIGRIYAVNVFDPDTHATHADVTAADIIGGFTADGRATGLQVGLTLFNRFGSFAKIVDVPGFSAGVGVRAALTTLCVKTGARTLLNAPAATSLQAAIEARGPDGAFNFQFDSTRITPLWPRMRMSDPANAEQTVLVPYSSTFAGVWMRTIQELGWHHSPSNQPIYGIEEAELDVIYIPGQADSDPFVMRDAGYATVESRFGKGLHTSGNRSSAHPASTDLRSFMHAQLTEDVLTEALTLYLEEFKDKPGSPARIEAIEEGANAYLKSKMAGNDPAISDGTFRFDRTFTTNASVAQGRFAFDLDYAPIGIMEHIQVRREIDINLLGNPLGLSAA
;
A
#
# COMPACT_ATOMS: atom_id res chain seq x y z
N MET A 1 -58.88 -4.80 14.45
CA MET A 1 -58.91 -4.01 15.71
C MET A 1 -57.71 -4.46 16.54
N ALA A 2 -56.64 -3.68 16.55
CA ALA A 2 -55.52 -3.91 17.45
C ALA A 2 -55.98 -3.67 18.90
N GLY A 3 -55.70 -4.60 19.79
CA GLY A 3 -56.12 -4.55 21.19
C GLY A 3 -55.51 -3.35 21.93
N ARG A 4 -56.27 -2.78 22.87
CA ARG A 4 -55.79 -1.71 23.74
C ARG A 4 -54.63 -2.20 24.60
N PHE A 5 -53.48 -1.55 24.47
CA PHE A 5 -52.32 -1.74 25.31
C PHE A 5 -52.39 -0.79 26.52
N TYR A 6 -52.08 -1.27 27.73
CA TYR A 6 -51.97 -0.47 28.95
C TYR A 6 -50.59 -0.72 29.57
N GLY A 7 -49.65 0.19 29.34
CA GLY A 7 -48.26 0.12 29.83
C GLY A 7 -47.35 1.09 29.08
N ILE A 8 -46.13 1.33 29.58
CA ILE A 8 -45.08 2.03 28.83
C ILE A 8 -44.38 0.99 27.96
N GLU A 9 -44.54 1.10 26.65
CA GLU A 9 -43.79 0.35 25.65
C GLU A 9 -42.58 1.18 25.25
N PHE A 10 -41.38 0.63 25.40
CA PHE A 10 -40.19 1.20 24.78
C PHE A 10 -40.15 0.65 23.35
N ILE A 11 -40.47 1.52 22.39
CA ILE A 11 -40.23 1.29 20.97
C ILE A 11 -38.80 1.76 20.72
N ASP A 12 -37.89 0.83 20.43
CA ASP A 12 -36.55 1.19 19.98
C ASP A 12 -36.64 1.73 18.55
N ASP A 13 -36.91 3.02 18.43
CA ASP A 13 -36.79 3.75 17.17
C ASP A 13 -35.30 4.01 16.93
N THR A 14 -34.60 2.99 16.44
CA THR A 14 -33.20 3.13 16.07
C THR A 14 -33.16 3.90 14.74
N VAL A 15 -33.17 5.24 14.81
CA VAL A 15 -32.79 6.10 13.68
C VAL A 15 -31.27 6.06 13.53
N GLY A 16 -30.75 4.86 13.28
CA GLY A 16 -29.37 4.63 12.91
C GLY A 16 -29.30 4.51 11.40
N GLY A 17 -29.04 5.62 10.72
CA GLY A 17 -28.64 5.55 9.31
C GLY A 17 -27.40 4.68 9.20
N ILE A 18 -27.47 3.58 8.44
CA ILE A 18 -26.29 2.78 8.11
C ILE A 18 -25.37 3.69 7.30
N THR A 19 -24.15 3.89 7.79
CA THR A 19 -23.15 4.74 7.15
C THR A 19 -22.05 3.89 6.56
N VAL A 20 -21.58 4.27 5.37
CA VAL A 20 -20.40 3.64 4.78
C VAL A 20 -19.19 3.99 5.63
N SER A 21 -18.48 2.98 6.13
CA SER A 21 -17.24 3.15 6.89
C SER A 21 -16.06 2.58 6.12
N GLU A 22 -14.91 3.24 6.25
CA GLU A 22 -13.66 2.78 5.62
C GLU A 22 -12.89 1.90 6.59
N SER A 23 -12.41 0.76 6.11
CA SER A 23 -11.38 0.03 6.83
C SER A 23 -10.07 0.83 6.83
N ARG A 24 -9.16 0.50 7.74
CA ARG A 24 -7.88 1.21 7.81
C ARG A 24 -7.05 0.90 6.56
N ALA A 25 -6.75 1.94 5.77
CA ALA A 25 -5.94 1.81 4.56
C ALA A 25 -4.44 1.66 4.84
N ALA A 26 -3.94 2.19 5.97
CA ALA A 26 -2.54 2.03 6.39
C ALA A 26 -2.32 0.65 7.05
N THR A 27 -2.26 -0.39 6.23
CA THR A 27 -2.06 -1.79 6.65
C THR A 27 -0.96 -2.46 5.83
N LEU A 28 -0.03 -3.12 6.54
CA LEU A 28 1.12 -3.82 5.95
C LEU A 28 1.15 -5.27 6.42
N LEU A 29 1.40 -6.18 5.50
CA LEU A 29 1.78 -7.57 5.78
C LEU A 29 3.27 -7.75 5.48
N LEU A 30 4.04 -8.13 6.48
CA LEU A 30 5.44 -8.54 6.37
C LEU A 30 5.54 -10.04 6.52
N VAL A 31 6.14 -10.71 5.54
CA VAL A 31 6.48 -12.14 5.63
C VAL A 31 7.98 -12.30 5.47
N GLY A 32 8.64 -12.84 6.48
CA GLY A 32 10.10 -12.97 6.51
C GLY A 32 10.58 -13.95 7.55
N THR A 33 11.86 -13.85 7.91
CA THR A 33 12.51 -14.74 8.88
C THR A 33 12.87 -13.99 10.16
N ALA A 34 12.69 -14.63 11.31
CA ALA A 34 13.05 -14.10 12.63
C ALA A 34 13.60 -15.21 13.55
N PRO A 35 14.51 -14.88 14.48
CA PRO A 35 15.11 -15.82 15.43
C PRO A 35 14.15 -16.14 16.59
N VAL A 36 12.97 -16.69 16.30
CA VAL A 36 11.95 -16.98 17.33
C VAL A 36 12.43 -17.97 18.41
N GLY A 37 13.42 -18.81 18.10
CA GLY A 37 14.04 -19.73 19.05
C GLY A 37 14.84 -19.05 20.16
N ASP A 38 15.40 -17.86 19.89
CA ASP A 38 16.17 -17.09 20.86
C ASP A 38 15.27 -16.29 21.81
N VAL A 39 14.02 -16.06 21.40
CA VAL A 39 13.03 -15.26 22.13
C VAL A 39 12.12 -16.15 22.98
N HIS A 40 11.63 -17.25 22.39
CA HIS A 40 10.67 -18.14 23.02
C HIS A 40 11.28 -19.54 23.19
N ALA A 41 11.66 -19.85 24.44
CA ALA A 41 12.29 -21.14 24.77
C ALA A 41 11.33 -22.33 24.60
N ASP A 42 10.04 -22.14 24.92
CA ASP A 42 9.04 -23.20 24.89
C ASP A 42 8.44 -23.38 23.46
N PRO A 43 8.38 -24.61 22.92
CA PRO A 43 7.84 -24.86 21.58
C PRO A 43 6.38 -24.40 21.40
N ALA A 44 5.57 -24.45 22.46
CA ALA A 44 4.19 -24.00 22.44
C ALA A 44 4.08 -22.48 22.21
N ASP A 45 4.98 -21.71 22.81
CA ASP A 45 5.01 -20.25 22.65
C ASP A 45 5.59 -19.86 21.28
N ARG A 46 6.57 -20.61 20.77
CA ARG A 46 7.07 -20.45 19.39
C ARG A 46 5.98 -20.65 18.35
N ALA A 47 5.10 -21.63 18.53
CA ALA A 47 4.02 -21.94 17.59
C ALA A 47 3.07 -20.76 17.34
N ALA A 48 2.91 -19.85 18.31
CA ALA A 48 2.11 -18.63 18.14
C ALA A 48 2.78 -17.57 17.24
N HIS A 49 4.08 -17.71 16.96
CA HIS A 49 4.90 -16.77 16.22
C HIS A 49 5.40 -17.32 14.88
N ILE A 50 5.14 -18.60 14.58
CA ILE A 50 5.52 -19.28 13.33
C ILE A 50 4.27 -19.46 12.46
N ASN A 51 4.31 -18.97 11.21
CA ASN A 51 3.19 -19.04 10.25
C ASN A 51 1.86 -18.51 10.82
N GLN A 52 1.93 -17.58 11.77
CA GLN A 52 0.79 -16.90 12.38
C GLN A 52 0.95 -15.40 12.21
N PRO A 53 -0.12 -14.66 11.83
CA PRO A 53 -0.04 -13.21 11.76
C PRO A 53 -0.07 -12.62 13.17
N VAL A 54 1.01 -11.96 13.54
CA VAL A 54 1.15 -11.21 14.80
C VAL A 54 0.98 -9.73 14.51
N LEU A 55 0.14 -9.05 15.28
CA LEU A 55 -0.08 -7.61 15.14
C LEU A 55 1.00 -6.85 15.92
N ILE A 56 1.83 -6.10 15.21
CA ILE A 56 2.91 -5.28 15.77
C ILE A 56 2.49 -3.81 15.75
N ARG A 57 2.59 -3.12 16.89
CA ARG A 57 2.23 -1.69 17.00
C ARG A 57 3.43 -0.77 17.19
N ASN A 58 4.48 -1.26 17.81
CA ASN A 58 5.68 -0.50 18.14
C ASN A 58 6.90 -1.44 18.14
N LEU A 59 8.08 -0.87 18.38
CA LEU A 59 9.33 -1.62 18.36
C LEU A 59 9.45 -2.62 19.53
N GLU A 60 8.84 -2.32 20.67
CA GLU A 60 8.84 -3.22 21.84
C GLU A 60 8.03 -4.49 21.56
N ASP A 61 6.85 -4.37 20.95
CA ASP A 61 6.05 -5.52 20.47
C ASP A 61 6.85 -6.37 19.46
N ALA A 62 7.59 -5.72 18.56
CA ALA A 62 8.43 -6.39 17.57
C ALA A 62 9.57 -7.19 18.24
N ILE A 63 10.26 -6.58 19.20
CA ILE A 63 11.34 -7.22 19.95
C ILE A 63 10.81 -8.36 20.82
N ALA A 64 9.65 -8.17 21.46
CA ALA A 64 9.02 -9.21 22.28
C ALA A 64 8.57 -10.42 21.45
N ALA A 65 8.13 -10.19 20.21
CA ALA A 65 7.67 -11.26 19.31
C ALA A 65 8.84 -11.97 18.60
N TYR A 66 9.83 -11.23 18.11
CA TYR A 66 10.82 -11.69 17.13
C TYR A 66 12.28 -11.38 17.48
N GLY A 67 12.52 -10.73 18.61
CA GLY A 67 13.86 -10.39 19.06
C GLY A 67 14.40 -9.09 18.46
N PRO A 68 15.59 -8.65 18.90
CA PRO A 68 16.24 -7.48 18.36
C PRO A 68 16.66 -7.70 16.90
N ARG A 69 17.11 -6.63 16.24
CA ARG A 69 17.71 -6.73 14.91
C ARG A 69 19.00 -7.56 14.98
N VAL A 70 19.01 -8.70 14.31
CA VAL A 70 20.18 -9.57 14.16
C VAL A 70 20.51 -9.66 12.68
N ALA A 71 21.81 -9.85 12.36
CA ALA A 71 22.23 -10.19 11.01
C ALA A 71 21.47 -11.42 10.50
N ASP A 72 21.37 -11.54 9.18
CA ASP A 72 20.79 -12.68 8.45
C ASP A 72 19.26 -12.89 8.55
N PHE A 73 18.62 -12.36 9.59
CA PHE A 73 17.16 -12.37 9.72
C PHE A 73 16.52 -11.12 9.12
N THR A 74 15.48 -11.32 8.32
CA THR A 74 14.92 -10.23 7.50
C THR A 74 13.78 -9.48 8.20
N LEU A 75 12.99 -10.16 9.02
CA LEU A 75 11.77 -9.61 9.60
C LEU A 75 12.05 -8.56 10.71
N PRO A 76 12.96 -8.77 11.69
CA PRO A 76 13.30 -7.75 12.67
C PRO A 76 13.83 -6.46 12.03
N THR A 77 14.66 -6.60 10.99
CA THR A 77 15.22 -5.48 10.23
C THR A 77 14.14 -4.70 9.48
N ALA A 78 13.19 -5.39 8.85
CA ALA A 78 12.08 -4.76 8.15
C ALA A 78 11.09 -4.05 9.09
N LEU A 79 10.79 -4.67 10.25
CA LEU A 79 9.95 -4.05 11.28
C LEU A 79 10.58 -2.76 11.80
N ALA A 80 11.89 -2.77 12.07
CA ALA A 80 12.61 -1.57 12.48
C ALA A 80 12.55 -0.45 11.43
N GLN A 81 12.71 -0.77 10.14
CA GLN A 81 12.57 0.22 9.06
C GLN A 81 11.18 0.84 9.00
N VAL A 82 10.13 0.02 9.02
CA VAL A 82 8.74 0.50 8.93
C VAL A 82 8.40 1.35 10.16
N ILE A 83 8.78 0.91 11.35
CA ILE A 83 8.46 1.61 12.61
C ILE A 83 9.24 2.93 12.72
N ALA A 84 10.47 3.01 12.19
CA ALA A 84 11.25 4.25 12.15
C ALA A 84 10.56 5.36 11.32
N GLU A 85 9.73 4.99 10.36
CA GLU A 85 8.95 5.94 9.54
C GLU A 85 7.71 6.49 10.26
N ALA A 86 7.39 6.04 11.48
CA ALA A 86 6.23 6.49 12.23
C ALA A 86 6.29 8.01 12.47
N GLY A 87 5.26 8.73 12.01
CA GLY A 87 5.07 10.14 12.33
C GLY A 87 4.14 10.37 13.52
N PRO A 88 3.69 11.62 13.78
CA PRO A 88 2.88 11.95 14.96
C PRO A 88 1.55 11.20 15.08
N LYS A 89 0.98 10.76 13.95
CA LYS A 89 -0.26 9.95 13.92
C LYS A 89 -0.01 8.43 13.94
N GLY A 90 1.25 8.02 14.16
CA GLY A 90 1.68 6.62 14.14
C GLY A 90 1.78 6.02 12.73
N ILE A 91 2.09 4.72 12.66
CA ILE A 91 2.45 4.03 11.41
C ILE A 91 1.32 3.16 10.82
N GLY A 92 0.16 3.04 11.48
CA GLY A 92 -0.91 2.14 11.03
C GLY A 92 -0.82 0.73 11.64
N ARG A 93 -1.29 -0.30 10.93
CA ARG A 93 -1.27 -1.70 11.41
C ARG A 93 -0.25 -2.53 10.64
N ILE A 94 0.60 -3.25 11.36
CA ILE A 94 1.60 -4.14 10.78
C ILE A 94 1.28 -5.58 11.21
N TYR A 95 1.04 -6.44 10.24
CA TYR A 95 0.91 -7.89 10.42
C TYR A 95 2.23 -8.53 10.05
N ALA A 96 2.90 -9.13 11.03
CA ALA A 96 4.15 -9.82 10.83
C ALA A 96 3.93 -11.34 10.83
N VAL A 97 4.55 -12.04 9.88
CA VAL A 97 4.53 -13.49 9.77
C VAL A 97 5.96 -13.97 9.64
N ASN A 98 6.42 -14.73 10.62
CA ASN A 98 7.70 -15.42 10.55
C ASN A 98 7.50 -16.82 9.96
N VAL A 99 8.33 -17.20 9.00
CA VAL A 99 8.34 -18.54 8.40
C VAL A 99 9.46 -19.45 8.95
N PHE A 100 10.47 -18.86 9.60
CA PHE A 100 11.57 -19.63 10.18
C PHE A 100 11.07 -20.40 11.41
N ASP A 101 11.34 -21.70 11.42
CA ASP A 101 10.98 -22.60 12.50
C ASP A 101 12.24 -23.35 12.94
N PRO A 102 12.73 -23.13 14.18
CA PRO A 102 13.98 -23.74 14.66
C PRO A 102 13.91 -25.27 14.79
N ASP A 103 12.71 -25.86 14.80
CA ASP A 103 12.55 -27.31 14.88
C ASP A 103 12.71 -27.98 13.49
N THR A 104 12.62 -27.19 12.40
CA THR A 104 12.74 -27.67 11.01
C THR A 104 13.89 -27.03 10.23
N HIS A 105 14.31 -25.82 10.61
CA HIS A 105 15.39 -25.06 10.00
C HIS A 105 16.53 -24.92 11.01
N ALA A 106 17.72 -25.40 10.66
CA ALA A 106 18.89 -25.27 11.54
C ALA A 106 19.47 -23.84 11.48
N THR A 107 19.38 -23.20 10.33
CA THR A 107 19.84 -21.83 10.10
C THR A 107 18.86 -21.05 9.23
N HIS A 108 18.94 -19.72 9.26
CA HIS A 108 18.13 -18.84 8.39
C HIS A 108 18.26 -19.19 6.90
N ALA A 109 19.40 -19.74 6.47
CA ALA A 109 19.69 -20.11 5.09
C ALA A 109 18.91 -21.35 4.62
N ASP A 110 18.37 -22.15 5.56
CA ASP A 110 17.56 -23.31 5.22
C ASP A 110 16.14 -22.93 4.78
N VAL A 111 15.71 -21.68 5.04
CA VAL A 111 14.39 -21.18 4.62
C VAL A 111 14.37 -21.03 3.11
N THR A 112 13.45 -21.75 2.46
CA THR A 112 13.34 -21.77 1.01
C THR A 112 12.30 -20.78 0.50
N ALA A 113 12.31 -20.55 -0.82
CA ALA A 113 11.23 -19.82 -1.48
C ALA A 113 9.86 -20.48 -1.27
N ALA A 114 9.80 -21.81 -1.09
CA ALA A 114 8.56 -22.53 -0.84
C ALA A 114 7.97 -22.20 0.54
N ASP A 115 8.80 -22.00 1.55
CA ASP A 115 8.36 -21.62 2.90
C ASP A 115 7.76 -20.20 2.93
N ILE A 116 8.36 -19.28 2.17
CA ILE A 116 7.84 -17.92 1.99
C ILE A 116 6.52 -17.93 1.20
N ILE A 117 6.43 -18.68 0.10
CA ILE A 117 5.19 -18.81 -0.68
C ILE A 117 4.09 -19.44 0.18
N GLY A 118 4.45 -20.48 0.94
CA GLY A 118 3.57 -21.22 1.82
C GLY A 118 2.44 -21.96 1.10
N GLY A 119 1.46 -22.39 1.86
CA GLY A 119 0.33 -23.18 1.38
C GLY A 119 -0.74 -23.32 2.45
N PHE A 120 -1.55 -24.37 2.31
CA PHE A 120 -2.48 -24.81 3.36
C PHE A 120 -2.03 -26.16 3.88
N THR A 121 -1.89 -26.30 5.18
CA THR A 121 -1.58 -27.58 5.83
C THR A 121 -2.78 -28.53 5.71
N ALA A 122 -2.58 -29.81 6.06
CA ALA A 122 -3.68 -30.80 6.10
C ALA A 122 -4.84 -30.38 7.03
N ASP A 123 -4.53 -29.61 8.08
CA ASP A 123 -5.52 -29.04 9.01
C ASP A 123 -6.19 -27.75 8.48
N GLY A 124 -5.86 -27.33 7.24
CA GLY A 124 -6.37 -26.11 6.63
C GLY A 124 -5.73 -24.82 7.14
N ARG A 125 -4.61 -24.89 7.88
CA ARG A 125 -3.90 -23.69 8.34
C ARG A 125 -3.07 -23.10 7.21
N ALA A 126 -3.21 -21.80 6.99
CA ALA A 126 -2.40 -21.08 6.00
C ALA A 126 -0.97 -20.87 6.52
N THR A 127 0.02 -20.95 5.63
CA THR A 127 1.44 -20.68 5.91
C THR A 127 2.02 -19.67 4.92
N GLY A 128 3.15 -19.05 5.25
CA GLY A 128 3.83 -18.08 4.41
C GLY A 128 2.91 -16.95 3.93
N LEU A 129 2.95 -16.65 2.64
CA LEU A 129 2.10 -15.63 2.01
C LEU A 129 0.61 -15.94 2.05
N GLN A 130 0.19 -17.22 2.12
CA GLN A 130 -1.23 -17.58 2.20
C GLN A 130 -1.90 -17.07 3.49
N VAL A 131 -1.11 -16.79 4.53
CA VAL A 131 -1.60 -16.16 5.77
C VAL A 131 -2.32 -14.84 5.47
N GLY A 132 -1.91 -14.10 4.43
CA GLY A 132 -2.56 -12.87 4.00
C GLY A 132 -4.05 -13.02 3.68
N LEU A 133 -4.48 -14.20 3.22
CA LEU A 133 -5.90 -14.49 2.94
C LEU A 133 -6.73 -14.67 4.22
N THR A 134 -6.09 -14.96 5.35
CA THR A 134 -6.77 -15.19 6.63
C THR A 134 -6.97 -13.91 7.44
N LEU A 135 -6.31 -12.80 7.04
CA LEU A 135 -6.35 -11.52 7.77
C LEU A 135 -7.76 -10.95 7.86
N PHE A 136 -8.59 -11.08 6.82
CA PHE A 136 -9.97 -10.61 6.86
C PHE A 136 -10.78 -11.31 7.96
N ASN A 137 -10.69 -12.63 8.04
CA ASN A 137 -11.41 -13.40 9.07
C ASN A 137 -10.91 -13.10 10.49
N ARG A 138 -9.62 -12.80 10.66
CA ARG A 138 -9.01 -12.57 11.98
C ARG A 138 -9.11 -11.12 12.46
N PHE A 139 -9.03 -10.16 11.53
CA PHE A 139 -8.86 -8.73 11.83
C PHE A 139 -9.86 -7.81 11.11
N GLY A 140 -10.78 -8.37 10.31
CA GLY A 140 -11.86 -7.65 9.61
C GLY A 140 -11.41 -6.83 8.40
N SER A 141 -10.16 -6.97 7.93
CA SER A 141 -9.63 -6.27 6.75
C SER A 141 -8.41 -6.99 6.19
N PHE A 142 -8.17 -6.82 4.88
CA PHE A 142 -6.93 -7.27 4.25
C PHE A 142 -5.82 -6.23 4.41
N ALA A 143 -4.56 -6.68 4.31
CA ALA A 143 -3.43 -5.76 4.21
C ALA A 143 -3.41 -5.08 2.84
N LYS A 144 -3.20 -3.76 2.78
CA LYS A 144 -3.13 -3.00 1.53
C LYS A 144 -1.73 -3.03 0.90
N ILE A 145 -0.69 -3.21 1.70
CA ILE A 145 0.70 -3.39 1.27
C ILE A 145 1.22 -4.74 1.76
N VAL A 146 1.95 -5.46 0.91
CA VAL A 146 2.61 -6.73 1.23
C VAL A 146 4.09 -6.63 0.85
N ASP A 147 4.97 -6.89 1.80
CA ASP A 147 6.41 -6.91 1.59
C ASP A 147 7.04 -8.22 2.12
N VAL A 148 8.02 -8.73 1.37
CA VAL A 148 8.78 -9.94 1.69
C VAL A 148 10.27 -9.59 1.70
N PRO A 149 10.74 -8.94 2.78
CA PRO A 149 12.09 -8.40 2.85
C PRO A 149 13.12 -9.50 2.60
N GLY A 150 14.02 -9.27 1.63
CA GLY A 150 15.07 -10.22 1.23
C GLY A 150 14.66 -11.31 0.23
N PHE A 151 13.35 -11.57 0.05
CA PHE A 151 12.86 -12.67 -0.79
C PHE A 151 12.19 -12.21 -2.10
N SER A 152 11.99 -10.90 -2.28
CA SER A 152 11.26 -10.33 -3.43
C SER A 152 11.99 -10.47 -4.78
N ALA A 153 13.26 -10.87 -4.80
CA ALA A 153 13.99 -11.17 -6.03
C ALA A 153 13.60 -12.52 -6.67
N GLY A 154 13.10 -13.47 -5.87
CA GLY A 154 12.75 -14.81 -6.35
C GLY A 154 11.54 -14.81 -7.28
N VAL A 155 11.68 -15.39 -8.48
CA VAL A 155 10.61 -15.43 -9.50
C VAL A 155 9.35 -16.14 -8.98
N GLY A 156 9.51 -17.27 -8.29
CA GLY A 156 8.39 -18.01 -7.69
C GLY A 156 7.65 -17.22 -6.60
N VAL A 157 8.41 -16.55 -5.71
CA VAL A 157 7.85 -15.71 -4.65
C VAL A 157 7.05 -14.56 -5.25
N ARG A 158 7.58 -13.90 -6.29
CA ARG A 158 6.89 -12.83 -7.01
C ARG A 158 5.59 -13.27 -7.68
N ALA A 159 5.56 -14.43 -8.31
CA ALA A 159 4.34 -14.96 -8.91
C ALA A 159 3.25 -15.19 -7.85
N ALA A 160 3.64 -15.74 -6.69
CA ALA A 160 2.75 -15.93 -5.56
C ALA A 160 2.27 -14.60 -4.96
N LEU A 161 3.16 -13.62 -4.78
CA LEU A 161 2.82 -12.26 -4.34
C LEU A 161 1.81 -11.59 -5.26
N THR A 162 2.05 -11.66 -6.57
CA THR A 162 1.14 -11.08 -7.57
C THR A 162 -0.25 -11.68 -7.44
N THR A 163 -0.32 -13.01 -7.29
CA THR A 163 -1.58 -13.74 -7.11
C THR A 163 -2.29 -13.32 -5.81
N LEU A 164 -1.54 -13.17 -4.71
CA LEU A 164 -2.10 -12.71 -3.44
C LEU A 164 -2.66 -11.28 -3.57
N CYS A 165 -1.86 -10.35 -4.12
CA CYS A 165 -2.25 -8.95 -4.29
C CYS A 165 -3.50 -8.79 -5.16
N VAL A 166 -3.63 -9.57 -6.24
CA VAL A 166 -4.85 -9.56 -7.08
C VAL A 166 -6.07 -10.05 -6.30
N LYS A 167 -5.92 -11.07 -5.45
CA LYS A 167 -7.04 -11.63 -4.65
C LYS A 167 -7.47 -10.70 -3.52
N THR A 168 -6.53 -10.05 -2.84
CA THR A 168 -6.81 -9.25 -1.63
C THR A 168 -6.97 -7.76 -1.90
N GLY A 169 -6.73 -7.31 -3.13
CA GLY A 169 -6.67 -5.88 -3.44
C GLY A 169 -5.43 -5.20 -2.83
N ALA A 170 -4.38 -5.96 -2.52
CA ALA A 170 -3.13 -5.43 -2.00
C ALA A 170 -2.17 -5.01 -3.12
N ARG A 171 -1.01 -4.49 -2.73
CA ARG A 171 0.14 -4.23 -3.61
C ARG A 171 1.43 -4.73 -2.99
N THR A 172 2.44 -4.96 -3.80
CA THR A 172 3.75 -5.42 -3.34
C THR A 172 4.89 -4.58 -3.88
N LEU A 173 5.98 -4.59 -3.13
CA LEU A 173 7.18 -3.81 -3.36
C LEU A 173 8.34 -4.75 -3.66
N LEU A 174 9.00 -4.57 -4.80
CA LEU A 174 10.11 -5.43 -5.23
C LEU A 174 11.41 -4.65 -5.17
N ASN A 175 12.46 -5.26 -4.64
CA ASN A 175 13.77 -4.60 -4.54
C ASN A 175 14.65 -5.04 -5.70
N ALA A 176 15.27 -4.07 -6.38
CA ALA A 176 16.41 -4.36 -7.22
C ALA A 176 17.52 -5.08 -6.40
N PRO A 177 18.29 -5.98 -7.02
CA PRO A 177 19.47 -6.56 -6.41
C PRO A 177 20.44 -5.48 -5.90
N ALA A 178 21.26 -5.83 -4.89
CA ALA A 178 22.30 -4.93 -4.41
C ALA A 178 23.28 -4.55 -5.53
N ALA A 179 23.85 -3.36 -5.46
CA ALA A 179 24.81 -2.80 -6.41
C ALA A 179 24.33 -2.78 -7.87
N THR A 180 23.01 -2.74 -8.10
CA THR A 180 22.45 -2.63 -9.45
C THR A 180 22.66 -1.22 -9.98
N SER A 181 23.37 -1.05 -11.09
CA SER A 181 23.52 0.26 -11.75
C SER A 181 22.19 0.76 -12.33
N LEU A 182 22.08 2.08 -12.54
CA LEU A 182 20.89 2.69 -13.17
C LEU A 182 20.56 2.03 -14.52
N GLN A 183 21.56 1.84 -15.37
CA GLN A 183 21.39 1.20 -16.67
C GLN A 183 20.90 -0.26 -16.54
N ALA A 184 21.49 -1.04 -15.62
CA ALA A 184 21.08 -2.43 -15.40
C ALA A 184 19.65 -2.54 -14.85
N ALA A 185 19.20 -1.56 -14.05
CA ALA A 185 17.81 -1.49 -13.59
C ALA A 185 16.84 -1.19 -14.74
N ILE A 186 17.20 -0.29 -15.66
CA ILE A 186 16.37 0.00 -16.84
C ILE A 186 16.30 -1.23 -17.75
N GLU A 187 17.45 -1.86 -18.03
CA GLU A 187 17.53 -3.07 -18.86
C GLU A 187 16.73 -4.24 -18.26
N ALA A 188 16.61 -4.31 -16.93
CA ALA A 188 15.77 -5.29 -16.23
C ALA A 188 14.27 -5.19 -16.55
N ARG A 189 13.78 -4.06 -17.09
CA ARG A 189 12.41 -3.95 -17.63
C ARG A 189 12.29 -4.57 -19.02
N GLY A 190 13.39 -4.80 -19.71
CA GLY A 190 13.46 -5.43 -21.03
C GLY A 190 13.85 -6.92 -20.98
N PRO A 191 13.86 -7.60 -22.15
CA PRO A 191 14.16 -9.03 -22.24
C PRO A 191 15.62 -9.38 -21.93
N ASP A 192 16.55 -8.42 -22.06
CA ASP A 192 18.00 -8.63 -21.95
C ASP A 192 18.58 -8.26 -20.58
N GLY A 193 17.73 -7.91 -19.61
CA GLY A 193 18.17 -7.49 -18.29
C GLY A 193 18.81 -8.60 -17.45
N ALA A 194 19.81 -8.24 -16.63
CA ALA A 194 20.52 -9.17 -15.75
C ALA A 194 19.62 -9.82 -14.68
N PHE A 195 18.47 -9.21 -14.38
CA PHE A 195 17.40 -9.77 -13.58
C PHE A 195 16.05 -9.38 -14.19
N ASN A 196 15.04 -10.20 -13.99
CA ASN A 196 13.78 -10.05 -14.72
C ASN A 196 12.79 -9.16 -13.97
N PHE A 197 12.68 -7.87 -14.29
CA PHE A 197 11.56 -6.99 -13.88
C PHE A 197 10.60 -6.65 -15.04
N GLN A 198 10.53 -7.54 -16.04
CA GLN A 198 9.64 -7.41 -17.19
C GLN A 198 8.22 -7.87 -16.83
N PHE A 199 7.47 -7.01 -16.16
CA PHE A 199 6.05 -7.20 -15.84
C PHE A 199 5.30 -5.87 -15.89
N ASP A 200 3.97 -5.94 -16.04
CA ASP A 200 3.06 -4.82 -16.30
C ASP A 200 1.87 -4.78 -15.31
N SER A 201 2.17 -4.84 -14.00
CA SER A 201 1.14 -4.92 -12.96
C SER A 201 0.90 -3.58 -12.27
N THR A 202 -0.37 -3.20 -12.10
CA THR A 202 -0.78 -2.04 -11.29
C THR A 202 -0.54 -2.24 -9.80
N ARG A 203 -0.31 -3.50 -9.37
CA ARG A 203 -0.14 -3.91 -7.97
C ARG A 203 1.31 -4.20 -7.58
N ILE A 204 2.27 -4.02 -8.49
CA ILE A 204 3.69 -4.25 -8.21
C ILE A 204 4.44 -2.94 -8.43
N THR A 205 5.28 -2.55 -7.48
CA THR A 205 6.18 -1.40 -7.60
C THR A 205 7.62 -1.85 -7.43
N PRO A 206 8.44 -1.78 -8.49
CA PRO A 206 9.87 -2.06 -8.38
C PRO A 206 10.59 -0.84 -7.79
N LEU A 207 11.55 -1.10 -6.91
CA LEU A 207 12.25 -0.12 -6.11
C LEU A 207 13.75 -0.21 -6.35
N TRP A 208 14.39 0.95 -6.47
CA TRP A 208 15.82 1.10 -6.66
C TRP A 208 16.27 2.46 -6.13
N PRO A 209 17.48 2.61 -5.54
CA PRO A 209 18.43 1.58 -5.15
C PRO A 209 18.05 0.96 -3.78
N ARG A 210 18.93 0.17 -3.17
CA ARG A 210 18.80 -0.19 -1.75
C ARG A 210 19.18 0.99 -0.85
N MET A 211 18.99 0.84 0.46
CA MET A 211 19.22 1.88 1.46
C MET A 211 20.26 1.48 2.48
N ARG A 212 20.87 2.46 3.16
CA ARG A 212 21.81 2.25 4.26
C ARG A 212 21.23 2.78 5.55
N MET A 213 21.20 1.91 6.56
CA MET A 213 20.69 2.20 7.90
C MET A 213 21.79 1.95 8.92
N SER A 214 21.82 2.72 10.01
CA SER A 214 22.72 2.49 11.14
C SER A 214 22.73 1.03 11.60
N ASP A 215 23.90 0.44 11.82
CA ASP A 215 24.10 -0.92 12.30
C ASP A 215 23.73 -1.04 13.80
N PRO A 216 22.98 -2.08 14.22
CA PRO A 216 22.54 -2.19 15.63
C PRO A 216 23.69 -2.50 16.60
N ALA A 217 24.74 -3.16 16.13
CA ALA A 217 25.91 -3.54 16.92
C ALA A 217 26.93 -2.40 16.98
N ASN A 218 27.00 -1.55 15.96
CA ASN A 218 27.86 -0.37 15.96
C ASN A 218 27.21 0.81 15.21
N ALA A 219 26.70 1.79 15.95
CA ALA A 219 26.01 2.95 15.38
C ALA A 219 26.89 3.84 14.48
N GLU A 220 28.21 3.67 14.46
CA GLU A 220 29.13 4.36 13.55
C GLU A 220 29.23 3.70 12.17
N GLN A 221 28.62 2.53 11.99
CA GLN A 221 28.60 1.78 10.73
C GLN A 221 27.20 1.72 10.14
N THR A 222 27.12 1.50 8.83
CA THR A 222 25.85 1.30 8.13
C THR A 222 25.75 -0.10 7.54
N VAL A 223 24.54 -0.66 7.62
CA VAL A 223 24.17 -1.91 6.98
C VAL A 223 23.27 -1.66 5.77
N LEU A 224 23.47 -2.47 4.73
CA LEU A 224 22.65 -2.41 3.53
C LEU A 224 21.31 -3.09 3.79
N VAL A 225 20.22 -2.37 3.56
CA VAL A 225 18.85 -2.86 3.77
C VAL A 225 18.00 -2.72 2.50
N PRO A 226 17.00 -3.60 2.27
CA PRO A 226 16.07 -3.45 1.17
C PRO A 226 15.28 -2.13 1.26
N TYR A 227 14.96 -1.51 0.14
CA TYR A 227 14.18 -0.25 0.14
C TYR A 227 12.67 -0.48 0.38
N SER A 228 12.16 -1.68 0.10
CA SER A 228 10.74 -2.02 0.20
C SER A 228 10.12 -1.74 1.56
N SER A 229 10.79 -2.12 2.66
CA SER A 229 10.22 -1.94 4.00
C SER A 229 10.20 -0.46 4.40
N THR A 230 11.26 0.30 4.10
CA THR A 230 11.26 1.77 4.24
C THR A 230 10.18 2.43 3.40
N PHE A 231 10.06 2.11 2.10
CA PHE A 231 9.05 2.70 1.22
C PHE A 231 7.63 2.37 1.69
N ALA A 232 7.39 1.14 2.17
CA ALA A 232 6.12 0.76 2.81
C ALA A 232 5.82 1.64 4.03
N GLY A 233 6.81 1.85 4.91
CA GLY A 233 6.67 2.71 6.08
C GLY A 233 6.33 4.16 5.72
N VAL A 234 7.05 4.75 4.75
CA VAL A 234 6.76 6.10 4.25
C VAL A 234 5.33 6.18 3.73
N TRP A 235 4.91 5.21 2.91
CA TRP A 235 3.56 5.19 2.35
C TRP A 235 2.49 5.05 3.44
N MET A 236 2.70 4.17 4.42
CA MET A 236 1.79 4.04 5.55
C MET A 236 1.67 5.35 6.35
N ARG A 237 2.79 6.05 6.59
CA ARG A 237 2.76 7.38 7.22
C ARG A 237 1.97 8.37 6.37
N THR A 238 2.21 8.43 5.06
CA THR A 238 1.46 9.29 4.14
C THR A 238 -0.04 9.06 4.23
N ILE A 239 -0.48 7.79 4.26
CA ILE A 239 -1.89 7.43 4.41
C ILE A 239 -2.43 7.92 5.77
N GLN A 240 -1.68 7.75 6.86
CA GLN A 240 -2.11 8.16 8.20
C GLN A 240 -2.17 9.69 8.35
N GLU A 241 -1.22 10.40 7.76
CA GLU A 241 -1.07 11.84 7.93
C GLU A 241 -1.91 12.67 6.97
N LEU A 242 -1.85 12.32 5.70
CA LEU A 242 -2.45 13.07 4.60
C LEU A 242 -3.72 12.41 4.07
N GLY A 243 -3.78 11.08 4.09
CA GLY A 243 -4.90 10.29 3.56
C GLY A 243 -4.48 9.36 2.44
N TRP A 244 -5.32 8.37 2.14
CA TRP A 244 -5.01 7.32 1.16
C TRP A 244 -4.99 7.80 -0.30
N HIS A 245 -5.57 8.97 -0.59
CA HIS A 245 -5.57 9.59 -1.92
C HIS A 245 -4.27 10.32 -2.24
N HIS A 246 -3.37 10.50 -1.27
CA HIS A 246 -2.08 11.14 -1.48
C HIS A 246 -1.03 10.18 -2.04
N SER A 247 -0.14 10.76 -2.84
CA SER A 247 1.00 10.06 -3.43
C SER A 247 2.05 9.69 -2.37
N PRO A 248 2.64 8.49 -2.41
CA PRO A 248 3.80 8.17 -1.60
C PRO A 248 5.08 8.88 -2.07
N SER A 249 5.06 9.59 -3.20
CA SER A 249 6.21 10.34 -3.76
C SER A 249 6.39 11.69 -3.09
N ASN A 250 7.63 12.18 -3.08
CA ASN A 250 8.07 13.45 -2.50
C ASN A 250 7.80 13.54 -0.98
N GLN A 251 7.95 12.42 -0.28
CA GLN A 251 7.80 12.31 1.17
C GLN A 251 9.18 12.09 1.80
N PRO A 252 9.49 12.71 2.96
CA PRO A 252 10.79 12.53 3.61
C PRO A 252 10.99 11.07 4.04
N ILE A 253 12.22 10.59 4.07
CA ILE A 253 12.56 9.24 4.55
C ILE A 253 13.21 9.35 5.93
N TYR A 254 12.78 8.53 6.89
CA TYR A 254 13.28 8.51 8.26
C TYR A 254 14.03 7.20 8.58
N GLY A 255 15.03 7.28 9.46
CA GLY A 255 15.79 6.10 9.90
C GLY A 255 16.76 5.53 8.85
N ILE A 256 16.84 6.13 7.66
CA ILE A 256 17.85 5.85 6.64
C ILE A 256 18.87 6.99 6.61
N GLU A 257 20.15 6.64 6.50
CA GLU A 257 21.25 7.61 6.45
C GLU A 257 21.56 8.03 5.02
N GLU A 258 21.64 7.06 4.10
CA GLU A 258 21.96 7.30 2.70
C GLU A 258 21.37 6.22 1.78
N ALA A 259 21.32 6.51 0.49
CA ALA A 259 21.04 5.52 -0.53
C ALA A 259 22.28 4.64 -0.77
N GLU A 260 22.09 3.41 -1.27
CA GLU A 260 23.22 2.53 -1.61
C GLU A 260 24.13 3.12 -2.70
N LEU A 261 23.51 3.79 -3.67
CA LEU A 261 24.16 4.41 -4.82
C LEU A 261 23.79 5.88 -4.87
N ASP A 262 24.73 6.70 -5.35
CA ASP A 262 24.48 8.12 -5.58
C ASP A 262 23.41 8.28 -6.66
N VAL A 263 22.30 8.94 -6.31
CA VAL A 263 21.21 9.26 -7.23
C VAL A 263 21.27 10.76 -7.56
N ILE A 264 21.62 11.07 -8.80
CA ILE A 264 21.87 12.45 -9.23
C ILE A 264 20.56 13.09 -9.69
N TYR A 265 20.07 14.04 -8.90
CA TYR A 265 18.93 14.87 -9.26
C TYR A 265 19.39 16.26 -9.74
N ILE A 266 18.99 16.63 -10.96
CA ILE A 266 19.20 17.97 -11.51
C ILE A 266 17.83 18.63 -11.74
N PRO A 267 17.53 19.77 -11.08
CA PRO A 267 16.25 20.45 -11.23
C PRO A 267 15.93 20.82 -12.68
N GLY A 268 14.77 20.37 -13.17
CA GLY A 268 14.26 20.72 -14.50
C GLY A 268 14.90 19.96 -15.65
N GLN A 269 15.74 18.95 -15.38
CA GLN A 269 16.38 18.13 -16.40
C GLN A 269 15.80 16.72 -16.46
N ALA A 270 15.39 16.31 -17.66
CA ALA A 270 14.77 15.02 -17.91
C ALA A 270 15.78 13.85 -17.97
N ASP A 271 17.07 14.12 -18.07
CA ASP A 271 18.12 13.11 -18.03
C ASP A 271 18.61 12.78 -16.61
N SER A 272 18.02 13.40 -15.58
CA SER A 272 18.34 13.10 -14.19
C SER A 272 17.90 11.68 -13.77
N ASP A 273 18.67 11.05 -12.89
CA ASP A 273 18.47 9.65 -12.50
C ASP A 273 17.04 9.36 -12.00
N PRO A 274 16.42 10.20 -11.12
CA PRO A 274 15.06 9.95 -10.68
C PRO A 274 14.02 10.11 -11.79
N PHE A 275 14.28 10.90 -12.83
CA PHE A 275 13.37 11.00 -13.96
C PHE A 275 13.41 9.74 -14.81
N VAL A 276 14.61 9.32 -15.20
CA VAL A 276 14.81 8.12 -16.04
C VAL A 276 14.26 6.87 -15.34
N MET A 277 14.49 6.73 -14.03
CA MET A 277 13.96 5.61 -13.26
C MET A 277 12.43 5.60 -13.18
N ARG A 278 11.80 6.77 -13.02
CA ARG A 278 10.33 6.88 -13.01
C ARG A 278 9.72 6.59 -14.38
N ASP A 279 10.35 7.03 -15.45
CA ASP A 279 9.94 6.72 -16.84
C ASP A 279 10.06 5.20 -17.11
N ALA A 280 11.07 4.56 -16.54
CA ALA A 280 11.20 3.10 -16.52
C ALA A 280 10.27 2.41 -15.50
N GLY A 281 9.34 3.11 -14.85
CA GLY A 281 8.34 2.57 -13.93
C GLY A 281 8.85 2.09 -12.56
N TYR A 282 10.01 2.58 -12.12
CA TYR A 282 10.52 2.37 -10.75
C TYR A 282 10.11 3.50 -9.82
N ALA A 283 9.94 3.18 -8.54
CA ALA A 283 10.08 4.17 -7.48
C ALA A 283 11.53 4.18 -6.97
N THR A 284 12.04 5.37 -6.72
CA THR A 284 13.41 5.66 -6.34
C THR A 284 13.45 6.72 -5.25
N VAL A 285 14.64 7.20 -4.94
CA VAL A 285 14.86 8.31 -4.01
C VAL A 285 15.32 9.56 -4.76
N GLU A 286 15.10 10.69 -4.12
CA GLU A 286 15.58 11.98 -4.57
C GLU A 286 16.16 12.71 -3.35
N SER A 287 17.42 13.12 -3.44
CA SER A 287 18.04 14.03 -2.48
C SER A 287 18.36 15.36 -3.16
N ARG A 288 18.04 16.47 -2.49
CA ARG A 288 18.44 17.83 -2.92
C ARG A 288 19.18 18.53 -1.78
N PHE A 289 19.99 19.53 -2.11
CA PHE A 289 20.66 20.37 -1.14
C PHE A 289 19.66 20.92 -0.10
N GLY A 290 19.86 20.60 1.17
CA GLY A 290 19.01 21.01 2.30
C GLY A 290 17.66 20.28 2.42
N LYS A 291 17.31 19.37 1.50
CA LYS A 291 16.02 18.65 1.50
C LYS A 291 16.11 17.24 2.10
N GLY A 292 17.30 16.66 2.28
CA GLY A 292 17.44 15.26 2.76
C GLY A 292 16.83 14.24 1.79
N LEU A 293 16.85 12.96 2.17
CA LEU A 293 16.29 11.88 1.35
C LEU A 293 14.77 11.95 1.29
N HIS A 294 14.22 11.93 0.08
CA HIS A 294 12.79 11.82 -0.17
C HIS A 294 12.49 10.67 -1.12
N THR A 295 11.31 10.10 -1.02
CA THR A 295 10.79 9.16 -2.03
C THR A 295 10.54 9.89 -3.35
N SER A 296 10.70 9.19 -4.47
CA SER A 296 10.45 9.72 -5.81
C SER A 296 9.86 8.63 -6.70
N GLY A 297 8.63 8.82 -7.14
CA GLY A 297 7.91 7.84 -7.95
C GLY A 297 6.54 7.52 -7.38
N ASN A 298 5.53 7.67 -8.22
CA ASN A 298 4.11 7.51 -7.89
C ASN A 298 3.40 6.55 -8.85
N ARG A 299 4.14 5.85 -9.70
CA ARG A 299 3.63 4.86 -10.66
C ARG A 299 4.07 3.45 -10.28
N SER A 300 3.22 2.50 -10.63
CA SER A 300 3.48 1.06 -10.55
C SER A 300 4.23 0.56 -11.80
N SER A 301 4.61 -0.71 -11.78
CA SER A 301 5.23 -1.39 -12.91
C SER A 301 4.37 -1.47 -14.17
N ALA A 302 3.07 -1.19 -14.08
CA ALA A 302 2.24 -1.03 -15.27
C ALA A 302 2.79 0.07 -16.20
N HIS A 303 3.51 1.06 -15.68
CA HIS A 303 4.26 2.02 -16.49
C HIS A 303 5.58 1.42 -17.00
N PRO A 304 5.97 1.64 -18.28
CA PRO A 304 5.30 2.45 -19.31
C PRO A 304 4.29 1.70 -20.19
N ALA A 305 4.09 0.39 -19.97
CA ALA A 305 3.27 -0.46 -20.85
C ALA A 305 1.78 -0.09 -20.88
N SER A 306 1.25 0.51 -19.80
CA SER A 306 -0.15 0.92 -19.66
C SER A 306 -0.28 2.40 -19.35
N THR A 307 -1.21 3.05 -20.06
CA THR A 307 -1.61 4.45 -19.84
C THR A 307 -2.83 4.58 -18.93
N ASP A 308 -3.33 3.48 -18.36
CA ASP A 308 -4.48 3.50 -17.44
C ASP A 308 -4.16 4.34 -16.20
N LEU A 309 -5.15 5.07 -15.68
CA LEU A 309 -5.01 5.90 -14.48
C LEU A 309 -4.54 5.07 -13.27
N ARG A 310 -4.91 3.79 -13.18
CA ARG A 310 -4.49 2.82 -12.17
C ARG A 310 -2.98 2.54 -12.18
N SER A 311 -2.27 2.96 -13.22
CA SER A 311 -0.80 3.00 -13.18
C SER A 311 -0.30 3.83 -12.00
N PHE A 312 -1.02 4.90 -11.63
CA PHE A 312 -0.72 5.67 -10.44
C PHE A 312 -1.11 4.92 -9.16
N MET A 313 -0.17 4.87 -8.23
CA MET A 313 -0.27 4.13 -6.99
C MET A 313 -1.44 4.59 -6.11
N HIS A 314 -1.72 5.90 -6.03
CA HIS A 314 -2.83 6.45 -5.25
C HIS A 314 -4.20 6.16 -5.89
N ALA A 315 -4.29 6.17 -7.22
CA ALA A 315 -5.52 5.91 -7.95
C ALA A 315 -5.97 4.47 -7.77
N GLN A 316 -5.04 3.51 -7.88
CA GLN A 316 -5.33 2.10 -7.58
C GLN A 316 -5.70 1.91 -6.09
N LEU A 317 -5.06 2.64 -5.15
CA LEU A 317 -5.45 2.58 -3.73
C LEU A 317 -6.84 3.15 -3.47
N THR A 318 -7.20 4.22 -4.18
CA THR A 318 -8.52 4.83 -4.11
C THR A 318 -9.59 3.82 -4.50
N GLU A 319 -9.42 3.13 -5.63
CA GLU A 319 -10.30 2.02 -6.03
C GLU A 319 -10.37 0.93 -4.96
N ASP A 320 -9.22 0.45 -4.48
CA ASP A 320 -9.17 -0.62 -3.48
C ASP A 320 -9.87 -0.24 -2.15
N VAL A 321 -9.85 1.04 -1.76
CA VAL A 321 -10.50 1.54 -0.54
C VAL A 321 -12.00 1.74 -0.76
N LEU A 322 -12.40 2.36 -1.88
CA LEU A 322 -13.81 2.57 -2.21
C LEU A 322 -14.56 1.24 -2.38
N THR A 323 -13.95 0.27 -3.08
CA THR A 323 -14.54 -1.05 -3.27
C THR A 323 -14.72 -1.77 -1.94
N GLU A 324 -13.73 -1.73 -1.03
CA GLU A 324 -13.86 -2.37 0.27
C GLU A 324 -14.93 -1.70 1.14
N ALA A 325 -14.94 -0.36 1.20
CA ALA A 325 -15.92 0.40 1.98
C ALA A 325 -17.37 0.11 1.50
N LEU A 326 -17.59 0.13 0.18
CA LEU A 326 -18.89 -0.19 -0.40
C LEU A 326 -19.25 -1.68 -0.24
N THR A 327 -18.28 -2.59 -0.29
CA THR A 327 -18.53 -4.02 -0.03
C THR A 327 -19.05 -4.23 1.39
N LEU A 328 -18.38 -3.68 2.40
CA LEU A 328 -18.80 -3.77 3.80
C LEU A 328 -20.19 -3.14 4.02
N TYR A 329 -20.46 -2.00 3.38
CA TYR A 329 -21.77 -1.37 3.41
C TYR A 329 -22.87 -2.24 2.79
N LEU A 330 -22.62 -2.82 1.60
CA LEU A 330 -23.59 -3.65 0.90
C LEU A 330 -23.81 -5.01 1.59
N GLU A 331 -22.81 -5.54 2.30
CA GLU A 331 -22.95 -6.76 3.10
C GLU A 331 -24.04 -6.64 4.16
N GLU A 332 -24.28 -5.44 4.71
CA GLU A 332 -25.38 -5.22 5.66
C GLU A 332 -26.76 -5.40 5.02
N PHE A 333 -26.89 -5.26 3.71
CA PHE A 333 -28.14 -5.43 2.98
C PHE A 333 -28.32 -6.83 2.38
N LYS A 334 -27.29 -7.67 2.46
CA LYS A 334 -27.35 -9.06 2.04
C LYS A 334 -28.48 -9.78 2.78
N ASP A 335 -29.19 -10.64 2.04
CA ASP A 335 -30.33 -11.44 2.52
C ASP A 335 -31.54 -10.65 3.04
N LYS A 336 -31.54 -9.32 2.91
CA LYS A 336 -32.71 -8.48 3.22
C LYS A 336 -33.64 -8.37 1.99
N PRO A 337 -34.97 -8.29 2.17
CA PRO A 337 -35.92 -8.11 1.05
C PRO A 337 -35.61 -6.96 0.07
N GLY A 338 -35.58 -7.21 -1.24
CA GLY A 338 -35.34 -6.17 -2.25
C GLY A 338 -36.55 -5.27 -2.52
N SER A 339 -36.94 -4.39 -1.59
CA SER A 339 -38.00 -3.41 -1.81
C SER A 339 -37.47 -2.13 -2.46
N PRO A 340 -38.29 -1.39 -3.25
CA PRO A 340 -37.88 -0.12 -3.86
C PRO A 340 -37.30 0.88 -2.85
N ALA A 341 -37.96 1.04 -1.70
CA ALA A 341 -37.49 1.94 -0.64
C ALA A 341 -36.11 1.55 -0.09
N ARG A 342 -35.77 0.25 -0.07
CA ARG A 342 -34.44 -0.20 0.37
C ARG A 342 -33.38 0.07 -0.69
N ILE A 343 -33.71 -0.14 -1.97
CA ILE A 343 -32.80 0.15 -3.07
C ILE A 343 -32.48 1.65 -3.09
N GLU A 344 -33.48 2.51 -2.94
CA GLU A 344 -33.29 3.97 -2.85
C GLU A 344 -32.43 4.36 -1.64
N ALA A 345 -32.66 3.74 -0.47
CA ALA A 345 -31.84 4.00 0.72
C ALA A 345 -30.37 3.55 0.54
N ILE A 346 -30.13 2.44 -0.16
CA ILE A 346 -28.78 1.96 -0.51
C ILE A 346 -28.08 2.97 -1.42
N GLU A 347 -28.77 3.42 -2.48
CA GLU A 347 -28.23 4.44 -3.39
C GLU A 347 -27.93 5.75 -2.66
N GLU A 348 -28.85 6.22 -1.80
CA GLU A 348 -28.67 7.47 -1.05
C GLU A 348 -27.46 7.39 -0.10
N GLY A 349 -27.32 6.28 0.64
CA GLY A 349 -26.20 6.08 1.55
C GLY A 349 -24.85 6.00 0.84
N ALA A 350 -24.77 5.24 -0.25
CA ALA A 350 -23.56 5.15 -1.06
C ALA A 350 -23.18 6.50 -1.70
N ASN A 351 -24.16 7.24 -2.25
CA ASN A 351 -23.90 8.56 -2.82
C ASN A 351 -23.55 9.61 -1.75
N ALA A 352 -24.11 9.53 -0.55
CA ALA A 352 -23.73 10.40 0.56
C ALA A 352 -22.25 10.20 0.94
N TYR A 353 -21.79 8.94 0.96
CA TYR A 353 -20.38 8.61 1.16
C TYR A 353 -19.49 9.17 0.04
N LEU A 354 -19.82 8.94 -1.23
CA LEU A 354 -19.05 9.49 -2.36
C LEU A 354 -18.98 11.02 -2.29
N LYS A 355 -20.10 11.69 -1.98
CA LYS A 355 -20.14 13.14 -1.73
C LYS A 355 -19.20 13.59 -0.62
N SER A 356 -19.10 12.82 0.46
CA SER A 356 -18.14 13.12 1.54
C SER A 356 -16.69 13.08 1.07
N LYS A 357 -16.37 12.26 0.05
CA LYS A 357 -15.01 12.13 -0.54
C LYS A 357 -14.69 13.17 -1.60
N MET A 358 -15.70 13.87 -2.10
CA MET A 358 -15.57 15.03 -2.99
C MET A 358 -15.49 16.37 -2.24
N ALA A 359 -15.79 16.38 -0.94
CA ALA A 359 -15.92 17.60 -0.16
C ALA A 359 -14.56 18.12 0.37
N GLY A 360 -14.49 19.43 0.62
CA GLY A 360 -13.35 20.08 1.25
C GLY A 360 -12.28 20.58 0.28
N ASN A 361 -11.14 21.01 0.83
CA ASN A 361 -10.01 21.55 0.06
C ASN A 361 -9.03 20.44 -0.40
N ASP A 362 -9.25 19.20 0.03
CA ASP A 362 -8.40 18.05 -0.27
C ASP A 362 -9.28 16.82 -0.61
N PRO A 363 -9.95 16.84 -1.79
CA PRO A 363 -10.86 15.78 -2.20
C PRO A 363 -10.10 14.52 -2.64
N ALA A 364 -10.62 13.36 -2.26
CA ALA A 364 -10.05 12.07 -2.63
C ALA A 364 -10.48 11.59 -4.03
N ILE A 365 -11.69 11.98 -4.45
CA ILE A 365 -12.22 11.73 -5.79
C ILE A 365 -12.70 13.03 -6.42
N SER A 366 -12.61 13.13 -7.74
CA SER A 366 -13.10 14.28 -8.52
C SER A 366 -14.61 14.26 -8.71
N ASP A 367 -15.16 13.07 -9.00
CA ASP A 367 -16.61 12.84 -9.09
C ASP A 367 -16.91 11.37 -8.78
N GLY A 368 -18.15 11.06 -8.44
CA GLY A 368 -18.63 9.69 -8.35
C GLY A 368 -20.14 9.55 -8.12
N THR A 369 -20.73 8.54 -8.74
CA THR A 369 -22.15 8.20 -8.62
C THR A 369 -22.35 6.70 -8.43
N PHE A 370 -23.24 6.33 -7.51
CA PHE A 370 -23.67 4.96 -7.29
C PHE A 370 -25.16 4.84 -7.63
N ARG A 371 -25.53 3.94 -8.55
CA ARG A 371 -26.91 3.83 -9.06
C ARG A 371 -27.33 2.39 -9.25
N PHE A 372 -28.61 2.12 -9.07
CA PHE A 372 -29.24 0.85 -9.33
C PHE A 372 -29.42 0.65 -10.82
N ASP A 373 -28.90 -0.47 -11.30
CA ASP A 373 -28.87 -0.77 -12.72
C ASP A 373 -30.16 -1.51 -13.13
N ARG A 374 -31.03 -0.78 -13.83
CA ARG A 374 -32.31 -1.29 -14.36
C ARG A 374 -32.14 -2.07 -15.65
N THR A 375 -30.98 -2.01 -16.29
CA THR A 375 -30.69 -2.74 -17.52
C THR A 375 -30.25 -4.17 -17.20
N PHE A 376 -29.39 -4.36 -16.20
CA PHE A 376 -29.01 -5.68 -15.72
C PHE A 376 -30.04 -6.28 -14.76
N THR A 377 -30.71 -5.46 -13.94
CA THR A 377 -31.72 -5.97 -13.00
C THR A 377 -33.08 -6.14 -13.69
N THR A 378 -33.33 -7.35 -14.19
CA THR A 378 -34.58 -7.74 -14.87
C THR A 378 -35.50 -8.52 -13.93
N ASN A 379 -36.78 -8.71 -14.28
CA ASN A 379 -37.70 -9.54 -13.49
C ASN A 379 -37.15 -10.97 -13.26
N ALA A 380 -36.43 -11.52 -14.24
CA ALA A 380 -35.80 -12.83 -14.11
C ALA A 380 -34.62 -12.83 -13.13
N SER A 381 -33.80 -11.76 -13.11
CA SER A 381 -32.70 -11.63 -12.15
C SER A 381 -33.22 -11.44 -10.73
N VAL A 382 -34.26 -10.62 -10.56
CA VAL A 382 -34.92 -10.40 -9.25
C VAL A 382 -35.57 -11.69 -8.73
N ALA A 383 -36.18 -12.50 -9.60
CA ALA A 383 -36.69 -13.83 -9.22
C ALA A 383 -35.58 -14.77 -8.73
N GLN A 384 -34.33 -14.54 -9.15
CA GLN A 384 -33.13 -15.24 -8.69
C GLN A 384 -32.40 -14.50 -7.54
N GLY A 385 -32.99 -13.43 -7.00
CA GLY A 385 -32.39 -12.63 -5.91
C GLY A 385 -31.20 -11.75 -6.34
N ARG A 386 -31.05 -11.46 -7.63
CA ARG A 386 -29.92 -10.69 -8.17
C ARG A 386 -30.30 -9.25 -8.46
N PHE A 387 -29.59 -8.33 -7.81
CA PHE A 387 -29.70 -6.89 -7.94
C PHE A 387 -28.33 -6.33 -8.33
N ALA A 388 -28.29 -5.47 -9.35
CA ALA A 388 -27.06 -4.87 -9.86
C ALA A 388 -27.03 -3.36 -9.60
N PHE A 389 -25.83 -2.85 -9.35
CA PHE A 389 -25.56 -1.43 -9.16
C PHE A 389 -24.33 -1.03 -9.96
N ASP A 390 -24.37 0.16 -10.54
CA ASP A 390 -23.28 0.81 -11.23
C ASP A 390 -22.57 1.79 -10.28
N LEU A 391 -21.25 1.74 -10.27
CA LEU A 391 -20.37 2.68 -9.58
C LEU A 391 -19.50 3.38 -10.62
N ASP A 392 -19.79 4.65 -10.88
CA ASP A 392 -18.92 5.53 -11.65
C ASP A 392 -18.11 6.38 -10.66
N TYR A 393 -16.80 6.49 -10.85
CA TYR A 393 -15.95 7.37 -10.02
C TYR A 393 -14.68 7.75 -10.76
N ALA A 394 -14.08 8.87 -10.36
CA ALA A 394 -12.78 9.33 -10.85
C ALA A 394 -11.88 9.71 -9.68
N PRO A 395 -10.76 8.99 -9.44
CA PRO A 395 -9.75 9.40 -8.47
C PRO A 395 -9.19 10.80 -8.79
N ILE A 396 -8.78 11.54 -7.76
CA ILE A 396 -8.14 12.86 -7.96
C ILE A 396 -6.82 12.71 -8.73
N GLY A 397 -6.52 13.66 -9.63
CA GLY A 397 -5.25 13.66 -10.37
C GLY A 397 -4.06 14.13 -9.52
N ILE A 398 -2.87 13.55 -9.72
CA ILE A 398 -1.62 14.05 -9.14
C ILE A 398 -0.88 14.94 -10.15
N MET A 399 -0.31 16.03 -9.66
CA MET A 399 0.61 16.89 -10.41
C MET A 399 2.01 16.23 -10.55
N GLU A 400 2.12 15.20 -11.38
CA GLU A 400 3.41 14.55 -11.68
C GLU A 400 4.37 15.46 -12.47
N HIS A 401 3.82 16.35 -13.30
CA HIS A 401 4.57 17.29 -14.13
C HIS A 401 3.89 18.66 -14.15
N ILE A 402 4.63 19.70 -13.79
CA ILE A 402 4.19 21.10 -13.82
C ILE A 402 4.99 21.83 -14.89
N GLN A 403 4.29 22.42 -15.87
CA GLN A 403 4.91 23.18 -16.96
C GLN A 403 4.55 24.66 -16.83
N VAL A 404 5.55 25.53 -16.95
CA VAL A 404 5.38 26.98 -16.98
C VAL A 404 5.91 27.50 -18.31
N ARG A 405 5.02 28.12 -19.10
CA ARG A 405 5.44 28.85 -20.30
C ARG A 405 6.07 30.17 -19.85
N ARG A 406 7.35 30.37 -20.18
CA ARG A 406 8.06 31.63 -19.94
C ARG A 406 8.16 32.42 -21.23
N GLU A 407 7.77 33.68 -21.17
CA GLU A 407 7.92 34.66 -22.25
C GLU A 407 8.54 35.94 -21.69
N ILE A 408 9.48 36.54 -22.41
CA ILE A 408 10.01 37.86 -22.06
C ILE A 408 9.12 38.89 -22.77
N ASP A 409 8.20 39.51 -22.04
CA ASP A 409 7.35 40.56 -22.57
C ASP A 409 8.03 41.93 -22.41
N ILE A 410 8.57 42.45 -23.53
CA ILE A 410 9.21 43.77 -23.57
C ILE A 410 8.23 44.92 -23.37
N ASN A 411 6.91 44.71 -23.53
CA ASN A 411 5.91 45.76 -23.29
C ASN A 411 5.72 46.04 -21.80
N LEU A 412 6.15 45.12 -20.92
CA LEU A 412 6.23 45.34 -19.47
C LEU A 412 7.42 46.21 -19.08
N LEU A 413 8.36 46.48 -19.99
CA LEU A 413 9.39 47.51 -19.82
C LEU A 413 8.71 48.88 -19.98
N GLY A 414 8.07 49.36 -18.91
CA GLY A 414 7.43 50.69 -18.89
C GLY A 414 8.39 51.76 -19.42
N ASN A 415 7.87 52.62 -20.30
CA ASN A 415 8.55 53.73 -21.01
C ASN A 415 10.09 53.71 -20.87
N PRO A 416 10.82 52.99 -21.75
CA PRO A 416 12.24 52.67 -21.55
C PRO A 416 13.18 53.89 -21.46
N LEU A 417 12.70 55.13 -21.65
CA LEU A 417 13.52 56.34 -21.61
C LEU A 417 12.92 57.55 -20.89
N GLY A 418 11.67 57.53 -20.41
CA GLY A 418 11.12 58.62 -19.57
C GLY A 418 11.36 60.07 -20.08
N LEU A 419 11.53 60.29 -21.38
CA LEU A 419 11.72 61.62 -21.94
C LEU A 419 10.36 62.30 -22.01
N SER A 420 10.09 63.24 -21.10
CA SER A 420 9.01 64.22 -21.29
C SER A 420 9.27 64.92 -22.63
N ALA A 421 8.30 64.89 -23.53
CA ALA A 421 8.36 65.73 -24.73
C ALA A 421 8.66 67.18 -24.29
N ALA A 422 9.77 67.74 -24.78
CA ALA A 422 10.08 69.15 -24.68
C ALA A 422 9.37 69.92 -25.80
#